data_AF-E2BAX8-F1
#
_entry.id   AF-E2BAX8-F1
#
_cell.length_a   1.000
_cell.length_b   1.000
_cell.length_c   1.000
_cell.angle_alpha   90.00
_cell.angle_beta   90.00
_cell.angle_gamma   90.00
#
_symmetry.space_group_name_H-M   'P 1'
#
loop_
_entity.id
_entity.type
_entity.pdbx_description
1 polymer ?
#
loop_
_entity_poly.entity_id
_entity_poly.type
_entity_poly.pdbx_seq_one_letter_code
_entity_poly.pdbx_strand_id
1 'polypeptide(L)'
;ECFLSQSMLLLEDKELDSNVILVAIITFNILSYINFKLEYPEKSVKYSYKALELYMSYTKGQDNFPSPIDILTILDLQVESNTVYLLDRKYMDTLRSLIILKKKEEKVQIDIEKIVMYMHKLLKKQLGNIPITINHVSWAIEAIRLAEYFLSCNRFIECKNHLVIASITMERYYNNYYKGYAEKSNDKGKCLYTRYKSIISFINTCWVKYGLTLLFLSKKQLLIQEGKDNFLEANIYKLESTTQSIKQSTGSLMFTCTDEEYQEYIYITEDNCITNYNDAKLLFVNILQLLNKIKVDISISDNIYVYTEIAQYISKAYKYLAFYEHDKINQIKLQKRRIDVLEECLKTLNVEDNEIACSFIWFELAVINSTIVDIKIEHLKASKLSPEELVEIDQLVNNSVTYFQLYI
;
A
#
# COMPACT_ATOMS: atom_id res chain seq x y z
N GLU A 1 -29.85 -13.83 3.16
CA GLU A 1 -29.64 -13.99 4.62
C GLU A 1 -30.37 -15.22 5.17
N CYS A 2 -31.71 -15.32 5.03
CA CYS A 2 -32.50 -16.44 5.55
C CYS A 2 -31.93 -17.85 5.25
N PHE A 3 -31.62 -18.16 3.99
CA PHE A 3 -31.05 -19.47 3.61
C PHE A 3 -29.66 -19.74 4.21
N LEU A 4 -28.83 -18.72 4.41
CA LEU A 4 -27.50 -18.85 5.01
C LEU A 4 -27.61 -19.06 6.52
N SER A 5 -28.52 -18.34 7.18
CA SER A 5 -28.83 -18.55 8.60
C SER A 5 -29.42 -19.94 8.85
N GLN A 6 -30.26 -20.43 7.94
CA GLN A 6 -30.80 -21.79 8.01
C GLN A 6 -29.72 -22.84 7.76
N SER A 7 -28.79 -22.60 6.83
CA SER A 7 -27.62 -23.46 6.66
C SER A 7 -26.81 -23.55 7.95
N MET A 8 -26.58 -22.44 8.67
CA MET A 8 -25.87 -22.48 9.94
C MET A 8 -26.55 -23.37 10.98
N LEU A 9 -27.88 -23.33 11.10
CA LEU A 9 -28.63 -24.20 12.02
C LEU A 9 -28.44 -25.69 11.67
N LEU A 10 -28.26 -26.02 10.39
CA LEU A 10 -27.99 -27.40 9.96
C LEU A 10 -26.54 -27.84 10.23
N LEU A 11 -25.62 -26.89 10.38
CA LEU A 11 -24.20 -27.15 10.65
C LEU A 11 -23.84 -27.12 12.14
N GLU A 12 -24.79 -26.73 13.00
CA GLU A 12 -24.60 -26.63 14.45
C GLU A 12 -24.08 -27.96 15.03
N ASP A 13 -23.08 -27.86 15.91
CA ASP A 13 -22.32 -28.95 16.53
C ASP A 13 -21.45 -29.80 15.58
N LYS A 14 -21.42 -29.47 14.28
CA LYS A 14 -20.68 -30.22 13.23
C LYS A 14 -19.68 -29.34 12.49
N GLU A 15 -19.49 -28.09 12.88
CA GLU A 15 -18.70 -27.12 12.13
C GLU A 15 -17.22 -27.47 12.05
N LEU A 16 -16.72 -28.30 12.96
CA LEU A 16 -15.33 -28.78 12.99
C LEU A 16 -15.13 -30.11 12.25
N ASP A 17 -16.16 -30.68 11.63
CA ASP A 17 -16.02 -31.86 10.77
C ASP A 17 -15.31 -31.47 9.47
N SER A 18 -14.37 -32.29 9.01
CA SER A 18 -13.69 -32.12 7.72
C SER A 18 -14.65 -32.00 6.53
N ASN A 19 -15.84 -32.60 6.63
CA ASN A 19 -16.89 -32.55 5.61
C ASN A 19 -17.59 -31.18 5.53
N VAL A 20 -17.51 -30.39 6.60
CA VAL A 20 -18.38 -29.21 6.81
C VAL A 20 -17.59 -27.93 7.02
N ILE A 21 -16.37 -27.99 7.58
CA ILE A 21 -15.55 -26.84 7.98
C ILE A 21 -15.43 -25.78 6.87
N LEU A 22 -15.26 -26.22 5.63
CA LEU A 22 -15.12 -25.32 4.50
C LEU A 22 -16.43 -24.55 4.22
N VAL A 23 -17.57 -25.26 4.23
CA VAL A 23 -18.90 -24.67 4.06
C VAL A 23 -19.22 -23.72 5.21
N ALA A 24 -18.89 -24.09 6.44
CA ALA A 24 -19.10 -23.26 7.62
C ALA A 24 -18.36 -21.91 7.51
N ILE A 25 -17.04 -21.93 7.24
CA ILE A 25 -16.24 -20.71 7.10
C ILE A 25 -16.72 -19.86 5.92
N ILE A 26 -17.05 -20.47 4.78
CA ILE A 26 -17.59 -19.75 3.61
C ILE A 26 -18.91 -19.05 3.98
N THR A 27 -19.83 -19.76 4.65
CA THR A 27 -21.12 -19.21 5.07
C THR A 27 -20.94 -18.02 6.02
N PHE A 28 -20.04 -18.12 7.00
CA PHE A 28 -19.73 -17.01 7.90
C PHE A 28 -19.11 -15.81 7.17
N ASN A 29 -18.19 -16.04 6.23
CA ASN A 29 -17.60 -14.98 5.42
C ASN A 29 -18.65 -14.27 4.56
N ILE A 30 -19.59 -15.00 3.94
CA ILE A 30 -20.68 -14.42 3.16
C ILE A 30 -21.63 -13.62 4.05
N LEU A 31 -22.02 -14.15 5.22
CA LEU A 31 -22.86 -13.42 6.17
C LEU A 31 -22.19 -12.15 6.69
N SER A 32 -20.88 -12.22 6.96
CA SER A 32 -20.07 -11.07 7.33
C SER A 32 -20.12 -10.00 6.24
N TYR A 33 -19.90 -10.38 4.98
CA TYR A 33 -19.97 -9.46 3.84
C TYR A 33 -21.35 -8.86 3.62
N ILE A 34 -22.43 -9.66 3.72
CA ILE A 34 -23.80 -9.18 3.60
C ILE A 34 -24.09 -8.15 4.69
N ASN A 35 -23.76 -8.44 5.96
CA ASN A 35 -24.01 -7.52 7.06
C ASN A 35 -23.16 -6.25 6.95
N PHE A 36 -21.95 -6.35 6.41
CA PHE A 36 -21.14 -5.18 6.09
C PHE A 36 -21.81 -4.29 5.03
N LYS A 37 -22.38 -4.89 3.97
CA LYS A 37 -23.11 -4.15 2.92
C LYS A 37 -24.43 -3.55 3.39
N LEU A 38 -25.06 -4.17 4.40
CA LEU A 38 -26.28 -3.68 5.04
C LEU A 38 -26.01 -2.68 6.19
N GLU A 39 -24.77 -2.22 6.35
CA GLU A 39 -24.38 -1.25 7.39
C GLU A 39 -24.62 -1.75 8.83
N TYR A 40 -24.48 -3.07 9.03
CA TYR A 40 -24.48 -3.72 10.35
C TYR A 40 -23.07 -4.21 10.73
N PRO A 41 -22.13 -3.31 11.06
CA PRO A 41 -20.73 -3.66 11.24
C PRO A 41 -20.48 -4.58 12.43
N GLU A 42 -21.20 -4.41 13.55
CA GLU A 42 -21.06 -5.29 14.72
C GLU A 42 -21.40 -6.75 14.39
N LYS A 43 -22.48 -6.98 13.64
CA LYS A 43 -22.86 -8.31 13.16
C LYS A 43 -21.82 -8.85 12.18
N SER A 44 -21.35 -8.01 11.27
CA SER A 44 -20.31 -8.38 10.32
C SER A 44 -19.04 -8.89 11.02
N VAL A 45 -18.60 -8.17 12.04
CA VAL A 45 -17.44 -8.50 12.87
C VAL A 45 -17.65 -9.80 13.63
N LYS A 46 -18.83 -9.98 14.24
CA LYS A 46 -19.20 -11.24 14.92
C LYS A 46 -19.09 -12.45 13.98
N TYR A 47 -19.60 -12.35 12.76
CA TYR A 47 -19.50 -13.44 11.79
C TYR A 47 -18.07 -13.69 11.32
N SER A 48 -17.26 -12.63 11.10
CA SER A 48 -15.85 -12.79 10.77
C SER A 48 -15.04 -13.46 11.90
N TYR A 49 -15.29 -13.10 13.17
CA TYR A 49 -14.63 -13.77 14.30
C TYR A 49 -15.04 -15.23 14.44
N LYS A 50 -16.31 -15.58 14.19
CA LYS A 50 -16.74 -16.98 14.16
C LYS A 50 -15.98 -17.79 13.10
N ALA A 51 -15.82 -17.26 11.88
CA ALA A 51 -15.02 -17.91 10.85
C ALA A 51 -13.55 -18.09 11.27
N LEU A 52 -12.97 -17.08 11.92
CA LEU A 52 -11.61 -17.12 12.45
C LEU A 52 -11.47 -18.19 13.55
N GLU A 53 -12.40 -18.25 14.49
CA GLU A 53 -12.42 -19.22 15.59
C GLU A 53 -12.56 -20.66 15.07
N LEU A 54 -13.40 -20.89 14.06
CA LEU A 54 -13.53 -22.19 13.43
C LEU A 54 -12.22 -22.67 12.79
N TYR A 55 -11.56 -21.80 12.02
CA TYR A 55 -10.27 -22.14 11.42
C TYR A 55 -9.24 -22.49 12.49
N MET A 56 -9.13 -21.67 13.54
CA MET A 56 -8.18 -21.91 14.64
C MET A 56 -8.49 -23.20 15.40
N SER A 57 -9.76 -23.48 15.65
CA SER A 57 -10.21 -24.67 16.39
C SER A 57 -9.99 -25.96 15.58
N TYR A 58 -10.23 -25.88 14.27
CA TYR A 58 -10.05 -27.00 13.34
C TYR A 58 -8.58 -27.36 13.14
N THR A 59 -7.74 -26.34 12.85
CA THR A 59 -6.31 -26.54 12.58
C THR A 59 -5.49 -26.71 13.86
N LYS A 60 -5.99 -26.22 15.00
CA LYS A 60 -5.28 -26.15 16.29
C LYS A 60 -3.91 -25.48 16.19
N GLY A 61 -3.72 -24.61 15.18
CA GLY A 61 -2.45 -23.95 14.88
C GLY A 61 -1.35 -24.90 14.38
N GLN A 62 -1.71 -26.10 13.90
CA GLN A 62 -0.80 -27.10 13.36
C GLN A 62 -1.06 -27.29 11.86
N ASP A 63 -0.08 -27.87 11.15
CA ASP A 63 -0.23 -28.24 9.74
C ASP A 63 -0.82 -29.65 9.56
N ASN A 64 -0.84 -30.45 10.62
CA ASN A 64 -1.38 -31.80 10.63
C ASN A 64 -2.82 -31.79 11.15
N PHE A 65 -3.78 -31.68 10.23
CA PHE A 65 -5.21 -31.79 10.50
C PHE A 65 -5.90 -32.55 9.37
N PRO A 66 -7.10 -33.11 9.58
CA PRO A 66 -7.84 -33.80 8.53
C PRO A 66 -8.04 -32.88 7.32
N SER A 67 -7.76 -33.35 6.10
CA SER A 67 -7.99 -32.55 4.91
C SER A 67 -9.49 -32.22 4.77
N PRO A 68 -9.88 -30.96 4.60
CA PRO A 68 -11.28 -30.61 4.35
C PRO A 68 -11.79 -31.29 3.08
N ILE A 69 -13.09 -31.57 3.02
CA ILE A 69 -13.75 -32.05 1.80
C ILE A 69 -14.49 -30.88 1.16
N ASP A 70 -14.28 -30.67 -0.14
CA ASP A 70 -15.08 -29.74 -0.92
C ASP A 70 -16.33 -30.44 -1.45
N ILE A 71 -17.49 -29.92 -1.11
CA ILE A 71 -18.78 -30.44 -1.57
C ILE A 71 -18.89 -30.42 -3.10
N LEU A 72 -18.18 -29.50 -3.76
CA LEU A 72 -18.15 -29.44 -5.22
C LEU A 72 -17.36 -30.60 -5.85
N THR A 73 -16.39 -31.17 -5.11
CA THR A 73 -15.72 -32.41 -5.49
C THR A 73 -16.65 -33.60 -5.34
N ILE A 74 -17.51 -33.63 -4.30
CA ILE A 74 -18.53 -34.68 -4.14
C ILE A 74 -19.57 -34.66 -5.26
N LEU A 75 -19.88 -33.46 -5.77
CA LEU A 75 -20.87 -33.26 -6.82
C LEU A 75 -20.30 -33.42 -8.25
N ASP A 76 -19.02 -33.80 -8.40
CA ASP A 76 -18.29 -33.86 -9.67
C ASP A 76 -18.30 -32.54 -10.47
N LEU A 77 -18.41 -31.40 -9.77
CA LEU A 77 -18.50 -30.07 -10.39
C LEU A 77 -17.16 -29.31 -10.42
N GLN A 78 -16.08 -29.84 -9.84
CA GLN A 78 -14.77 -29.18 -9.80
C GLN A 78 -13.57 -30.07 -10.13
N VAL A 79 -12.54 -29.39 -10.66
CA VAL A 79 -11.18 -29.87 -10.94
C VAL A 79 -10.37 -29.88 -9.64
N GLU A 80 -9.60 -30.96 -9.40
CA GLU A 80 -8.68 -31.19 -8.28
C GLU A 80 -8.12 -29.90 -7.65
N SER A 81 -8.71 -29.49 -6.52
CA SER A 81 -8.23 -28.36 -5.74
C SER A 81 -7.63 -28.87 -4.42
N ASN A 82 -6.48 -28.35 -4.03
CA ASN A 82 -5.90 -28.62 -2.72
C ASN A 82 -6.84 -28.00 -1.67
N THR A 83 -7.64 -28.83 -1.01
CA THR A 83 -8.70 -28.39 -0.08
C THR A 83 -8.13 -27.72 1.18
N VAL A 84 -6.92 -28.09 1.58
CA VAL A 84 -6.17 -27.40 2.65
C VAL A 84 -5.83 -25.97 2.23
N TYR A 85 -5.33 -25.79 1.00
CA TYR A 85 -5.08 -24.45 0.46
C TYR A 85 -6.38 -23.65 0.29
N LEU A 86 -7.47 -24.30 -0.12
CA LEU A 86 -8.78 -23.65 -0.23
C LEU A 86 -9.26 -23.14 1.14
N LEU A 87 -9.12 -23.95 2.18
CA LEU A 87 -9.40 -23.54 3.56
C LEU A 87 -8.52 -22.35 3.98
N ASP A 88 -7.21 -22.42 3.76
CA ASP A 88 -6.28 -21.34 4.05
C ASP A 88 -6.65 -20.05 3.30
N ARG A 89 -7.09 -20.15 2.05
CA ARG A 89 -7.56 -19.01 1.26
C ARG A 89 -8.82 -18.38 1.85
N LYS A 90 -9.78 -19.20 2.31
CA LYS A 90 -10.99 -18.70 2.97
C LYS A 90 -10.71 -18.07 4.33
N TYR A 91 -9.72 -18.60 5.04
CA TYR A 91 -9.22 -17.97 6.24
C TYR A 91 -8.55 -16.61 5.97
N MET A 92 -7.75 -16.50 4.90
CA MET A 92 -7.21 -15.21 4.45
C MET A 92 -8.31 -14.21 4.08
N ASP A 93 -9.39 -14.65 3.42
CA ASP A 93 -10.56 -13.80 3.13
C ASP A 93 -11.22 -13.27 4.43
N THR A 94 -11.27 -14.08 5.49
CA THR A 94 -11.76 -13.67 6.83
C THR A 94 -10.86 -12.59 7.44
N LEU A 95 -9.54 -12.82 7.48
CA LEU A 95 -8.57 -11.87 8.03
C LEU A 95 -8.61 -10.52 7.28
N ARG A 96 -8.70 -10.56 5.96
CA ARG A 96 -8.84 -9.36 5.13
C ARG A 96 -10.12 -8.60 5.45
N SER A 97 -11.24 -9.30 5.64
CA SER A 97 -12.52 -8.68 6.00
C SER A 97 -12.43 -7.92 7.31
N LEU A 98 -11.76 -8.48 8.32
CA LEU A 98 -11.53 -7.81 9.60
C LEU A 98 -10.70 -6.52 9.46
N ILE A 99 -9.65 -6.52 8.64
CA ILE A 99 -8.87 -5.29 8.36
C ILE A 99 -9.75 -4.22 7.68
N ILE A 100 -10.56 -4.61 6.69
CA ILE A 100 -11.45 -3.70 5.97
C ILE A 100 -12.49 -3.09 6.92
N LEU A 101 -13.09 -3.92 7.78
CA LEU A 101 -14.07 -3.48 8.78
C LEU A 101 -13.48 -2.43 9.72
N LYS A 102 -12.28 -2.66 10.25
CA LYS A 102 -11.63 -1.69 11.14
C LYS A 102 -11.33 -0.36 10.46
N LYS A 103 -10.93 -0.38 9.19
CA LYS A 103 -10.64 0.86 8.44
C LYS A 103 -11.89 1.70 8.18
N LYS A 104 -13.07 1.08 8.08
CA LYS A 104 -14.33 1.78 7.80
C LYS A 104 -15.10 2.17 9.05
N GLU A 105 -14.93 1.42 10.13
CA GLU A 105 -15.72 1.57 11.34
C GLU A 105 -14.82 1.72 12.56
N GLU A 106 -14.53 2.97 12.91
CA GLU A 106 -13.60 3.29 13.99
C GLU A 106 -14.00 2.70 15.34
N LYS A 107 -15.32 2.63 15.59
CA LYS A 107 -15.94 2.15 16.84
C LYS A 107 -15.76 0.65 17.07
N VAL A 108 -15.48 -0.13 16.02
CA VAL A 108 -15.30 -1.57 16.18
C VAL A 108 -13.94 -1.84 16.83
N GLN A 109 -13.96 -2.64 17.88
CA GLN A 109 -12.75 -3.16 18.52
C GLN A 109 -12.24 -4.39 17.74
N ILE A 110 -11.21 -4.18 16.93
CA ILE A 110 -10.44 -5.24 16.27
C ILE A 110 -8.97 -5.02 16.61
N ASP A 111 -8.33 -6.08 17.10
CA ASP A 111 -6.88 -6.11 17.33
C ASP A 111 -6.16 -6.36 16.00
N ILE A 112 -5.83 -5.28 15.30
CA ILE A 112 -5.21 -5.36 13.96
C ILE A 112 -3.83 -6.00 13.99
N GLU A 113 -3.05 -5.81 15.06
CA GLU A 113 -1.74 -6.44 15.19
C GLU A 113 -1.86 -7.97 15.25
N LYS A 114 -2.85 -8.47 15.99
CA LYS A 114 -3.14 -9.90 16.04
C LYS A 114 -3.58 -10.45 14.67
N ILE A 115 -4.42 -9.71 13.94
CA ILE A 115 -4.82 -10.09 12.57
C ILE A 115 -3.63 -10.10 11.61
N VAL A 116 -2.76 -9.09 11.67
CA VAL A 116 -1.53 -8.98 10.86
C VAL A 116 -0.57 -10.12 11.17
N MET A 117 -0.39 -10.47 12.45
CA MET A 117 0.40 -11.63 12.85
C MET A 117 -0.17 -12.93 12.25
N TYR A 118 -1.49 -13.12 12.26
CA TYR A 118 -2.13 -14.30 11.67
C TYR A 118 -1.94 -14.36 10.15
N MET A 119 -2.11 -13.23 9.46
CA MET A 119 -1.84 -13.14 8.02
C MET A 119 -0.39 -13.47 7.70
N HIS A 120 0.58 -12.92 8.43
CA HIS A 120 1.99 -13.19 8.24
C HIS A 120 2.32 -14.68 8.45
N LYS A 121 1.81 -15.31 9.53
CA LYS A 121 2.00 -16.74 9.80
C LYS A 121 1.44 -17.61 8.66
N LEU A 122 0.24 -17.26 8.17
CA LEU A 122 -0.39 -17.97 7.06
C LEU A 122 0.42 -17.83 5.76
N LEU A 123 0.88 -16.62 5.42
CA LEU A 123 1.73 -16.39 4.25
C LEU A 123 3.05 -17.16 4.36
N LYS A 124 3.66 -17.20 5.55
CA LYS A 124 4.90 -17.96 5.81
C LYS A 124 4.69 -19.47 5.67
N LYS A 125 3.58 -20.01 6.19
CA LYS A 125 3.16 -21.41 5.97
C LYS A 125 3.00 -21.71 4.49
N GLN A 126 2.33 -20.82 3.76
CA GLN A 126 2.12 -20.97 2.32
C GLN A 126 3.42 -20.89 1.54
N LEU A 127 4.36 -20.02 1.93
CA LEU A 127 5.65 -19.82 1.26
C LEU A 127 6.51 -21.09 1.22
N GLY A 128 6.57 -21.84 2.34
CA GLY A 128 7.33 -23.09 2.41
C GLY A 128 6.68 -24.25 1.65
N ASN A 129 5.37 -24.15 1.41
CA ASN A 129 4.58 -25.20 0.79
C ASN A 129 4.05 -24.81 -0.57
N ILE A 130 4.53 -23.73 -1.23
CA ILE A 130 4.00 -23.28 -2.52
C ILE A 130 4.09 -24.42 -3.53
N PRO A 131 3.01 -25.20 -3.77
CA PRO A 131 2.99 -26.15 -4.85
C PRO A 131 2.75 -25.33 -6.12
N ILE A 132 2.87 -25.99 -7.25
CA ILE A 132 2.61 -25.42 -8.56
C ILE A 132 1.17 -24.84 -8.69
N THR A 133 0.29 -25.13 -7.72
CA THR A 133 -1.14 -24.83 -7.66
C THR A 133 -1.54 -23.59 -6.84
N ILE A 134 -0.62 -22.90 -6.13
CA ILE A 134 -0.96 -21.65 -5.44
C ILE A 134 -1.09 -20.50 -6.43
N ASN A 135 -2.07 -19.64 -6.20
CA ASN A 135 -2.18 -18.39 -6.93
C ASN A 135 -1.13 -17.40 -6.41
N HIS A 136 0.08 -17.45 -6.98
CA HIS A 136 1.21 -16.58 -6.63
C HIS A 136 0.82 -15.10 -6.62
N VAL A 137 -0.08 -14.69 -7.52
CA VAL A 137 -0.59 -13.33 -7.56
C VAL A 137 -1.41 -12.99 -6.33
N SER A 138 -2.34 -13.87 -5.92
CA SER A 138 -3.10 -13.67 -4.68
C SER A 138 -2.18 -13.61 -3.46
N TRP A 139 -1.15 -14.47 -3.41
CA TRP A 139 -0.16 -14.44 -2.33
C TRP A 139 0.60 -13.10 -2.29
N ALA A 140 1.12 -12.65 -3.43
CA ALA A 140 1.86 -11.39 -3.53
C ALA A 140 1.01 -10.17 -3.14
N ILE A 141 -0.27 -10.15 -3.52
CA ILE A 141 -1.20 -9.07 -3.12
C ILE A 141 -1.33 -8.99 -1.59
N GLU A 142 -1.44 -10.13 -0.90
CA GLU A 142 -1.57 -10.11 0.56
C GLU A 142 -0.23 -9.80 1.25
N ALA A 143 0.91 -10.16 0.67
CA ALA A 143 2.23 -9.71 1.14
C ALA A 143 2.40 -8.19 0.99
N ILE A 144 2.00 -7.62 -0.14
CA ILE A 144 1.99 -6.16 -0.38
C ILE A 144 1.07 -5.46 0.63
N ARG A 145 -0.10 -6.02 0.93
CA ARG A 145 -1.02 -5.47 1.93
C ARG A 145 -0.36 -5.37 3.31
N LEU A 146 0.39 -6.40 3.71
CA LEU A 146 1.16 -6.35 4.95
C LEU A 146 2.28 -5.31 4.88
N ALA A 147 2.97 -5.19 3.75
CA ALA A 147 3.98 -4.15 3.56
C ALA A 147 3.40 -2.74 3.73
N GLU A 148 2.24 -2.45 3.14
CA GLU A 148 1.54 -1.17 3.31
C GLU A 148 1.12 -0.93 4.77
N TYR A 149 0.68 -1.98 5.47
CA TYR A 149 0.39 -1.90 6.90
C TYR A 149 1.64 -1.52 7.69
N PHE A 150 2.74 -2.25 7.52
CA PHE A 150 3.98 -1.97 8.22
C PHE A 150 4.51 -0.56 7.92
N LEU A 151 4.40 -0.11 6.68
CA LEU A 151 4.77 1.26 6.31
C LEU A 151 3.92 2.29 7.07
N SER A 152 2.61 2.08 7.19
CA SER A 152 1.71 2.97 7.95
C SER A 152 2.05 3.04 9.45
N CYS A 153 2.72 2.02 9.98
CA CYS A 153 3.21 1.93 11.35
C CYS A 153 4.70 2.32 11.51
N ASN A 154 5.33 2.85 10.45
CA ASN A 154 6.77 3.14 10.36
C ASN A 154 7.68 1.94 10.67
N ARG A 155 7.19 0.72 10.40
CA ARG A 155 7.92 -0.55 10.51
C ARG A 155 8.64 -0.82 9.18
N PHE A 156 9.64 0.02 8.89
CA PHE A 156 10.35 0.04 7.61
C PHE A 156 11.03 -1.30 7.28
N ILE A 157 11.67 -1.93 8.27
CA ILE A 157 12.34 -3.22 8.10
C ILE A 157 11.35 -4.32 7.68
N GLU A 158 10.20 -4.42 8.37
CA GLU A 158 9.16 -5.37 8.00
C GLU A 158 8.53 -5.07 6.64
N CYS A 159 8.27 -3.79 6.35
CA CYS A 159 7.78 -3.36 5.04
C CYS A 159 8.70 -3.82 3.91
N LYS A 160 9.99 -3.46 4.01
CA LYS A 160 11.03 -3.84 3.04
C LYS A 160 11.10 -5.34 2.83
N ASN A 161 11.11 -6.12 3.90
CA ASN A 161 11.16 -7.57 3.81
C ASN A 161 9.96 -8.18 3.07
N HIS A 162 8.75 -7.67 3.33
CA HIS A 162 7.56 -8.13 2.61
C HIS A 162 7.59 -7.74 1.13
N LEU A 163 8.10 -6.55 0.78
CA LEU A 163 8.25 -6.13 -0.61
C LEU A 163 9.27 -6.98 -1.36
N VAL A 164 10.43 -7.26 -0.76
CA VAL A 164 11.47 -8.11 -1.37
C VAL A 164 10.94 -9.52 -1.63
N ILE A 165 10.28 -10.15 -0.65
CA ILE A 165 9.75 -11.50 -0.81
C ILE A 165 8.62 -11.54 -1.85
N ALA A 166 7.77 -10.50 -1.91
CA ALA A 166 6.77 -10.38 -2.96
C ALA A 166 7.42 -10.32 -4.35
N SER A 167 8.50 -9.55 -4.52
CA SER A 167 9.26 -9.48 -5.78
C SER A 167 9.85 -10.84 -6.15
N ILE A 168 10.58 -11.50 -5.25
CA ILE A 168 11.20 -12.82 -5.48
C ILE A 168 10.13 -13.86 -5.85
N THR A 169 9.00 -13.85 -5.17
CA THR A 169 7.91 -14.80 -5.44
C THR A 169 7.30 -14.57 -6.83
N MET A 170 7.13 -13.31 -7.23
CA MET A 170 6.59 -12.94 -8.54
C MET A 170 7.59 -13.21 -9.68
N GLU A 171 8.87 -12.95 -9.47
CA GLU A 171 9.97 -13.31 -10.36
C GLU A 171 9.99 -14.82 -10.63
N ARG A 172 10.00 -15.64 -9.57
CA ARG A 172 9.96 -17.11 -9.68
C ARG A 172 8.71 -17.58 -10.42
N TYR A 173 7.56 -16.98 -10.15
CA TYR A 173 6.33 -17.26 -10.89
C TYR A 173 6.46 -16.92 -12.39
N TYR A 174 7.02 -15.76 -12.71
CA TYR A 174 7.24 -15.36 -14.10
C TYR A 174 8.17 -16.34 -14.82
N ASN A 175 9.31 -16.67 -14.22
CA ASN A 175 10.32 -17.54 -14.82
C ASN A 175 9.82 -18.99 -15.01
N ASN A 176 9.09 -19.52 -14.03
CA ASN A 176 8.62 -20.92 -14.06
C ASN A 176 7.41 -21.13 -14.99
N TYR A 177 6.52 -20.14 -15.09
CA TYR A 177 5.26 -20.30 -15.83
C TYR A 177 5.27 -19.51 -17.13
N TYR A 178 5.52 -18.19 -17.06
CA TYR A 178 5.35 -17.34 -18.24
C TYR A 178 6.38 -17.65 -19.33
N LYS A 179 7.66 -17.86 -18.98
CA LYS A 179 8.71 -18.14 -19.97
C LYS A 179 8.35 -19.32 -20.89
N GLY A 180 7.70 -20.36 -20.35
CA GLY A 180 7.21 -21.52 -21.13
C GLY A 180 5.92 -21.30 -21.92
N TYR A 181 5.10 -20.29 -21.57
CA TYR A 181 3.88 -19.93 -22.33
C TYR A 181 4.12 -18.85 -23.39
N ALA A 182 5.12 -17.98 -23.20
CA ALA A 182 5.49 -16.91 -24.12
C ALA A 182 5.91 -17.45 -25.50
N GLU A 183 6.55 -18.63 -25.52
CA GLU A 183 6.95 -19.34 -26.75
C GLU A 183 5.76 -19.82 -27.59
N LYS A 184 4.53 -19.86 -27.02
CA LYS A 184 3.32 -20.41 -27.67
C LYS A 184 2.35 -19.34 -28.21
N SER A 185 2.74 -18.06 -28.16
CA SER A 185 2.01 -16.89 -28.72
C SER A 185 0.48 -16.94 -28.62
N ASN A 186 -0.06 -17.21 -27.43
CA ASN A 186 -1.51 -17.31 -27.20
C ASN A 186 -2.00 -16.21 -26.24
N ASP A 187 -3.28 -15.81 -26.33
CA ASP A 187 -3.94 -14.76 -25.53
C ASP A 187 -3.77 -14.96 -24.01
N LYS A 188 -3.73 -16.22 -23.56
CA LYS A 188 -3.46 -16.58 -22.16
C LYS A 188 -2.09 -16.08 -21.68
N GLY A 189 -1.05 -16.17 -22.51
CA GLY A 189 0.29 -15.68 -22.18
C GLY A 189 0.30 -14.16 -21.99
N LYS A 190 -0.38 -13.42 -22.88
CA LYS A 190 -0.51 -11.96 -22.77
C LYS A 190 -1.22 -11.55 -21.47
N CYS A 191 -2.32 -12.22 -21.11
CA CYS A 191 -3.05 -11.96 -19.86
C CYS A 191 -2.19 -12.19 -18.60
N LEU A 192 -1.42 -13.29 -18.56
CA LEU A 192 -0.50 -13.58 -17.45
C LEU A 192 0.59 -12.52 -17.31
N TYR A 193 1.14 -12.04 -18.43
CA TYR A 193 2.14 -10.98 -18.43
C TYR A 193 1.59 -9.65 -17.92
N THR A 194 0.41 -9.25 -18.38
CA THR A 194 -0.25 -8.03 -17.89
C THR A 194 -0.50 -8.12 -16.38
N ARG A 195 -0.91 -9.30 -15.88
CA ARG A 195 -1.11 -9.52 -14.45
C ARG A 195 0.21 -9.45 -13.68
N TYR A 196 1.28 -10.06 -14.19
CA TYR A 196 2.62 -9.94 -13.60
C TYR A 196 3.07 -8.48 -13.51
N LYS A 197 3.03 -7.73 -14.63
CA LYS A 197 3.36 -6.31 -14.68
C LYS A 197 2.55 -5.49 -13.69
N SER A 198 1.25 -5.74 -13.59
CA SER A 198 0.38 -5.05 -12.64
C SER A 198 0.82 -5.25 -11.19
N ILE A 199 1.23 -6.47 -10.80
CA ILE A 199 1.75 -6.72 -9.45
C ILE A 199 3.10 -6.06 -9.22
N ILE A 200 4.03 -6.14 -10.19
CA ILE A 200 5.32 -5.44 -10.10
C ILE A 200 5.11 -3.92 -9.97
N SER A 201 4.14 -3.36 -10.70
CA SER A 201 3.75 -1.96 -10.57
C SER A 201 3.26 -1.64 -9.15
N PHE A 202 2.42 -2.47 -8.53
CA PHE A 202 2.01 -2.29 -7.14
C PHE A 202 3.18 -2.37 -6.14
N ILE A 203 4.14 -3.27 -6.36
CA ILE A 203 5.35 -3.36 -5.53
C ILE A 203 6.18 -2.08 -5.66
N ASN A 204 6.42 -1.61 -6.89
CA ASN A 204 7.16 -0.37 -7.15
C ASN A 204 6.46 0.84 -6.52
N THR A 205 5.13 0.92 -6.59
CA THR A 205 4.35 1.97 -5.93
C THR A 205 4.53 1.94 -4.42
N CYS A 206 4.60 0.76 -3.80
CA CYS A 206 4.87 0.65 -2.37
C CYS A 206 6.30 1.10 -2.01
N TRP A 207 7.29 0.81 -2.85
CA TRP A 207 8.64 1.34 -2.69
C TRP A 207 8.72 2.87 -2.85
N VAL A 208 7.94 3.45 -3.77
CA VAL A 208 7.78 4.90 -3.88
C VAL A 208 7.21 5.48 -2.58
N LYS A 209 6.12 4.89 -2.06
CA LYS A 209 5.53 5.30 -0.78
C LYS A 209 6.53 5.16 0.37
N TYR A 210 7.32 4.09 0.38
CA TYR A 210 8.39 3.86 1.35
C TYR A 210 9.37 5.02 1.36
N GLY A 211 9.97 5.36 0.21
CA GLY A 211 10.96 6.43 0.11
C GLY A 211 10.38 7.80 0.44
N LEU A 212 9.16 8.11 -0.03
CA LEU A 212 8.46 9.35 0.31
C LEU A 212 8.18 9.49 1.80
N THR A 213 7.76 8.39 2.46
CA THR A 213 7.50 8.36 3.90
C THR A 213 8.80 8.56 4.67
N LEU A 214 9.90 7.92 4.24
CA LEU A 214 11.21 8.08 4.85
C LEU A 214 11.69 9.54 4.76
N LEU A 215 11.62 10.16 3.58
CA LEU A 215 11.95 11.58 3.40
C LEU A 215 11.10 12.50 4.27
N PHE A 216 9.79 12.24 4.34
CA PHE A 216 8.84 13.02 5.13
C PHE A 216 9.14 12.95 6.63
N LEU A 217 9.30 11.74 7.17
CA LEU A 217 9.58 11.54 8.59
C LEU A 217 10.95 12.11 8.97
N SER A 218 11.94 11.96 8.09
CA SER A 218 13.28 12.51 8.29
C SER A 218 13.25 14.04 8.36
N LYS A 219 12.52 14.68 7.43
CA LYS A 219 12.26 16.13 7.47
C LYS A 219 11.58 16.53 8.79
N LYS A 220 10.57 15.76 9.21
CA LYS A 220 9.81 16.03 10.44
C LYS A 220 10.73 16.00 11.66
N GLN A 221 11.62 15.02 11.74
CA GLN A 221 12.58 14.87 12.83
C GLN A 221 13.57 16.03 12.89
N LEU A 222 14.10 16.47 11.74
CA LEU A 222 15.01 17.61 11.66
C LEU A 222 14.36 18.92 12.13
N LEU A 223 13.10 19.17 11.75
CA LEU A 223 12.37 20.37 12.20
C LEU A 223 12.17 20.42 13.72
N ILE A 224 11.97 19.26 14.35
CA ILE A 224 11.83 19.16 15.81
C ILE A 224 13.18 19.40 16.49
N GLN A 225 14.27 18.83 15.97
CA GLN A 225 15.62 19.07 16.49
C GLN A 225 16.03 20.55 16.43
N GLU A 226 15.56 21.27 15.40
CA GLU A 226 15.80 22.70 15.25
C GLU A 226 14.86 23.59 16.11
N GLY A 227 13.95 22.99 16.90
CA GLY A 227 12.99 23.72 17.72
C GLY A 227 11.95 24.51 16.92
N LYS A 228 11.75 24.16 15.63
CA LYS A 228 10.89 24.90 14.70
C LYS A 228 9.45 24.39 14.66
N ASP A 229 9.11 23.31 15.38
CA ASP A 229 7.74 22.77 15.36
C ASP A 229 7.31 21.97 16.60
N ASN A 230 6.73 22.65 17.58
CA ASN A 230 6.17 22.06 18.81
C ASN A 230 4.92 21.19 18.54
N PHE A 231 4.21 21.40 17.42
CA PHE A 231 3.00 20.64 17.09
C PHE A 231 3.35 19.27 16.48
N LEU A 232 4.45 19.19 15.74
CA LEU A 232 4.97 17.93 15.19
C LEU A 232 5.58 17.04 16.27
N GLU A 233 6.15 17.62 17.32
CA GLU A 233 6.79 16.92 18.44
C GLU A 233 5.81 15.97 19.16
N ALA A 234 4.63 16.45 19.56
CA ALA A 234 3.58 15.61 20.16
C ALA A 234 3.13 14.46 19.24
N ASN A 235 3.11 14.70 17.93
CA ASN A 235 2.73 13.69 16.94
C ASN A 235 3.84 12.65 16.70
N ILE A 236 5.13 13.00 16.84
CA ILE A 236 6.22 12.00 16.80
C ILE A 236 6.19 11.14 18.05
N TYR A 237 6.15 11.72 19.24
CA TYR A 237 6.13 10.93 20.48
C TYR A 237 4.92 9.99 20.56
N LYS A 238 3.74 10.41 20.07
CA LYS A 238 2.57 9.54 19.95
C LYS A 238 2.77 8.41 18.94
N LEU A 239 3.49 8.67 17.85
CA LEU A 239 3.77 7.69 16.80
C LEU A 239 4.86 6.70 17.23
N GLU A 240 5.95 7.17 17.84
CA GLU A 240 7.02 6.36 18.39
C GLU A 240 6.54 5.48 19.55
N SER A 241 5.74 6.02 20.47
CA SER A 241 5.12 5.23 21.54
C SER A 241 4.16 4.17 21.00
N THR A 242 3.42 4.47 19.93
CA THR A 242 2.57 3.50 19.23
C THR A 242 3.41 2.42 18.55
N THR A 243 4.44 2.79 17.80
CA THR A 243 5.35 1.84 17.13
C THR A 243 6.14 0.99 18.13
N GLN A 244 6.56 1.56 19.27
CA GLN A 244 7.31 0.86 20.31
C GLN A 244 6.41 -0.12 21.08
N SER A 245 5.18 0.27 21.41
CA SER A 245 4.16 -0.62 21.97
C SER A 245 3.86 -1.80 21.03
N ILE A 246 3.75 -1.53 19.73
CA ILE A 246 3.55 -2.55 18.68
C ILE A 246 4.75 -3.51 18.56
N LYS A 247 5.99 -2.98 18.55
CA LYS A 247 7.22 -3.79 18.47
C LYS A 247 7.44 -4.65 19.71
N GLN A 248 6.97 -4.24 20.88
CA GLN A 248 7.08 -5.03 22.11
C GLN A 248 6.06 -6.18 22.18
N SER A 249 4.89 -6.03 21.56
CA SER A 249 3.83 -7.04 21.59
C SER A 249 3.96 -8.13 20.52
N THR A 250 4.66 -7.84 19.42
CA THR A 250 4.86 -8.77 18.30
C THR A 250 6.35 -8.93 18.02
N GLY A 251 6.89 -10.14 18.18
CA GLY A 251 8.25 -10.44 17.71
C GLY A 251 8.40 -10.10 16.22
N SER A 252 9.65 -9.98 15.73
CA SER A 252 9.93 -9.56 14.35
C SER A 252 9.15 -10.40 13.33
N LEU A 253 8.15 -9.79 12.67
CA LEU A 253 7.30 -10.41 11.66
C LEU A 253 8.04 -10.37 10.32
N MET A 254 9.04 -11.24 10.17
CA MET A 254 9.93 -11.28 9.01
C MET A 254 9.96 -12.67 8.40
N PHE A 255 10.05 -12.71 7.08
CA PHE A 255 10.42 -13.91 6.34
C PHE A 255 11.94 -14.12 6.45
N THR A 256 12.34 -15.38 6.61
CA THR A 256 13.73 -15.81 6.51
C THR A 256 14.04 -16.12 5.05
N CYS A 257 14.97 -15.40 4.43
CA CYS A 257 15.43 -15.63 3.06
C CYS A 257 16.97 -15.51 3.03
N THR A 258 17.61 -16.17 2.08
CA THR A 258 19.06 -16.13 1.89
C THR A 258 19.51 -14.77 1.37
N ASP A 259 20.57 -14.20 1.95
CA ASP A 259 21.00 -12.82 1.74
C ASP A 259 21.36 -12.46 0.29
N GLU A 260 21.74 -13.44 -0.55
CA GLU A 260 22.23 -13.22 -1.92
C GLU A 260 21.11 -12.87 -2.92
N GLU A 261 19.94 -13.52 -2.85
CA GLU A 261 18.77 -13.17 -3.69
C GLU A 261 18.09 -11.88 -3.20
N TYR A 262 18.34 -11.49 -1.96
CA TYR A 262 17.64 -10.43 -1.26
C TYR A 262 18.04 -9.02 -1.74
N GLN A 263 19.31 -8.82 -2.13
CA GLN A 263 19.85 -7.49 -2.43
C GLN A 263 19.34 -6.90 -3.76
N GLU A 264 19.09 -7.72 -4.78
CA GLU A 264 18.68 -7.24 -6.11
C GLU A 264 17.33 -6.51 -6.11
N TYR A 265 16.45 -6.86 -5.16
CA TYR A 265 15.10 -6.30 -5.06
C TYR A 265 14.98 -5.18 -4.02
N ILE A 266 16.09 -4.73 -3.45
CA ILE A 266 16.14 -3.56 -2.56
C ILE A 266 16.38 -2.32 -3.42
N TYR A 267 15.32 -1.54 -3.64
CA TYR A 267 15.44 -0.26 -4.35
C TYR A 267 15.86 0.90 -3.44
N ILE A 268 15.63 0.77 -2.13
CA ILE A 268 15.99 1.75 -1.10
C ILE A 268 16.62 0.99 0.05
N THR A 269 17.90 1.25 0.28
CA THR A 269 18.70 0.55 1.29
C THR A 269 18.51 1.14 2.69
N GLU A 270 18.20 2.42 2.75
CA GLU A 270 18.08 3.22 3.95
C GLU A 270 16.82 2.84 4.74
N ASP A 271 17.03 2.54 6.02
CA ASP A 271 15.95 2.32 7.00
C ASP A 271 15.92 3.43 8.07
N ASN A 272 16.87 4.35 8.00
CA ASN A 272 17.15 5.36 9.02
C ASN A 272 16.87 6.78 8.50
N CYS A 273 16.81 7.73 9.43
CA CYS A 273 16.59 9.14 9.13
C CYS A 273 17.63 9.70 8.16
N ILE A 274 17.15 10.37 7.11
CA ILE A 274 17.93 11.13 6.15
C ILE A 274 18.27 12.50 6.75
N THR A 275 19.55 12.84 6.84
CA THR A 275 20.00 14.07 7.53
C THR A 275 20.63 15.10 6.61
N ASN A 276 20.97 14.74 5.37
CA ASN A 276 21.66 15.62 4.44
C ASN A 276 21.07 15.53 3.02
N TYR A 277 21.42 16.52 2.20
CA TYR A 277 20.94 16.63 0.83
C TYR A 277 21.38 15.50 -0.08
N ASN A 278 22.60 14.96 0.07
CA ASN A 278 23.12 13.95 -0.84
C ASN A 278 22.34 12.64 -0.69
N ASP A 279 22.07 12.22 0.53
CA ASP A 279 21.27 11.02 0.82
C ASP A 279 19.81 11.24 0.39
N ALA A 280 19.25 12.43 0.64
CA ALA A 280 17.91 12.78 0.17
C ALA A 280 17.82 12.75 -1.37
N LYS A 281 18.88 13.19 -2.07
CA LYS A 281 18.97 13.19 -3.52
C LYS A 281 19.10 11.79 -4.09
N LEU A 282 19.89 10.90 -3.46
CA LEU A 282 19.98 9.49 -3.85
C LEU A 282 18.59 8.85 -3.80
N LEU A 283 17.91 9.00 -2.66
CA LEU A 283 16.57 8.48 -2.45
C LEU A 283 15.55 9.07 -3.44
N PHE A 284 15.62 10.38 -3.70
CA PHE A 284 14.82 11.07 -4.70
C PHE A 284 15.01 10.49 -6.11
N VAL A 285 16.25 10.23 -6.53
CA VAL A 285 16.54 9.63 -7.83
C VAL A 285 15.92 8.23 -7.93
N ASN A 286 16.07 7.40 -6.89
CA ASN A 286 15.49 6.06 -6.87
C ASN A 286 13.95 6.12 -6.96
N ILE A 287 13.30 7.05 -6.25
CA ILE A 287 11.85 7.28 -6.35
C ILE A 287 11.45 7.65 -7.77
N LEU A 288 12.15 8.59 -8.43
CA LEU A 288 11.84 8.97 -9.80
C LEU A 288 12.05 7.82 -10.80
N GLN A 289 13.08 7.00 -10.61
CA GLN A 289 13.31 5.83 -11.45
C GLN A 289 12.17 4.82 -11.32
N LEU A 290 11.68 4.55 -10.10
CA LEU A 290 10.52 3.69 -9.88
C LEU A 290 9.25 4.26 -10.50
N LEU A 291 8.99 5.55 -10.33
CA LEU A 291 7.84 6.24 -10.94
C LEU A 291 7.88 6.17 -12.47
N ASN A 292 9.07 6.29 -13.08
CA ASN A 292 9.24 6.11 -14.51
C ASN A 292 8.98 4.67 -14.96
N LYS A 293 9.42 3.65 -14.20
CA LYS A 293 9.09 2.24 -14.48
C LYS A 293 7.58 2.02 -14.47
N ILE A 294 6.89 2.52 -13.44
CA ILE A 294 5.43 2.45 -13.32
C ILE A 294 4.76 3.15 -14.51
N LYS A 295 5.22 4.36 -14.88
CA LYS A 295 4.68 5.13 -16.01
C LYS A 295 4.84 4.42 -17.35
N VAL A 296 5.95 3.72 -17.60
CA VAL A 296 6.18 2.97 -18.84
C VAL A 296 5.31 1.72 -18.92
N ASP A 297 5.04 1.07 -17.79
CA ASP A 297 4.23 -0.15 -17.75
C ASP A 297 2.72 0.10 -17.86
N ILE A 298 2.28 1.35 -17.68
CA ILE A 298 0.88 1.76 -17.78
C ILE A 298 0.69 2.50 -19.09
N SER A 299 -0.26 2.07 -19.92
CA SER A 299 -0.66 2.93 -21.04
C SER A 299 -1.44 4.12 -20.46
N ILE A 300 -1.10 5.33 -20.91
CA ILE A 300 -1.67 6.59 -20.40
C ILE A 300 -3.20 6.62 -20.55
N SER A 301 -3.74 5.91 -21.55
CA SER A 301 -5.18 5.77 -21.79
C SER A 301 -5.90 4.79 -20.85
N ASP A 302 -5.18 3.90 -20.15
CA ASP A 302 -5.81 2.81 -19.39
C ASP A 302 -6.22 3.20 -17.96
N ASN A 303 -5.62 4.24 -17.36
CA ASN A 303 -5.98 4.64 -15.99
C ASN A 303 -5.54 6.06 -15.58
N ILE A 304 -6.44 7.04 -15.70
CA ILE A 304 -6.18 8.43 -15.34
C ILE A 304 -5.89 8.65 -13.84
N TYR A 305 -6.44 7.79 -12.97
CA TYR A 305 -6.18 7.84 -11.54
C TYR A 305 -4.72 7.53 -11.22
N VAL A 306 -4.14 6.52 -11.88
CA VAL A 306 -2.73 6.16 -11.64
C VAL A 306 -1.79 7.22 -12.19
N TYR A 307 -2.11 7.81 -13.35
CA TYR A 307 -1.33 8.93 -13.88
C TYR A 307 -1.32 10.13 -12.91
N THR A 308 -2.49 10.46 -12.36
CA THR A 308 -2.63 11.51 -11.34
C THR A 308 -1.82 11.20 -10.08
N GLU A 309 -1.88 9.94 -9.61
CA GLU A 309 -1.13 9.50 -8.44
C GLU A 309 0.39 9.61 -8.66
N ILE A 310 0.89 9.25 -9.85
CA ILE A 310 2.29 9.41 -10.24
C ILE A 310 2.69 10.88 -10.20
N ALA A 311 1.89 11.79 -10.78
CA ALA A 311 2.18 13.22 -10.78
C ALA A 311 2.28 13.78 -9.35
N GLN A 312 1.36 13.38 -8.46
CA GLN A 312 1.39 13.74 -7.04
C GLN A 312 2.62 13.17 -6.32
N TYR A 313 3.03 11.93 -6.59
CA TYR A 313 4.24 11.35 -6.02
C TYR A 313 5.51 12.06 -6.49
N ILE A 314 5.59 12.42 -7.78
CA ILE A 314 6.68 13.24 -8.31
C ILE A 314 6.71 14.59 -7.57
N SER A 315 5.57 15.28 -7.46
CA SER A 315 5.49 16.56 -6.75
C SER A 315 5.94 16.43 -5.28
N LYS A 316 5.51 15.38 -4.57
CA LYS A 316 5.94 15.10 -3.19
C LYS A 316 7.45 14.83 -3.10
N ALA A 317 8.03 14.10 -4.04
CA ALA A 317 9.47 13.83 -4.07
C ALA A 317 10.26 15.15 -4.19
N TYR A 318 9.88 16.03 -5.12
CA TYR A 318 10.48 17.36 -5.27
C TYR A 318 10.27 18.23 -4.03
N LYS A 319 9.07 18.20 -3.43
CA LYS A 319 8.75 18.92 -2.18
C LYS A 319 9.71 18.55 -1.06
N TYR A 320 9.97 17.26 -0.89
CA TYR A 320 10.82 16.78 0.19
C TYR A 320 12.30 17.02 -0.11
N LEU A 321 12.77 16.84 -1.34
CA LEU A 321 14.15 17.17 -1.70
C LEU A 321 14.44 18.68 -1.49
N ALA A 322 13.50 19.55 -1.87
CA ALA A 322 13.64 21.00 -1.71
C ALA A 322 13.82 21.45 -0.24
N PHE A 323 13.43 20.64 0.74
CA PHE A 323 13.69 20.94 2.15
C PHE A 323 15.17 20.85 2.51
N TYR A 324 15.90 19.90 1.92
CA TYR A 324 17.33 19.70 2.18
C TYR A 324 18.22 20.63 1.32
N GLU A 325 17.63 21.36 0.37
CA GLU A 325 18.34 22.30 -0.49
C GLU A 325 18.53 23.64 0.23
N HIS A 326 19.79 24.01 0.47
CA HIS A 326 20.13 25.27 1.14
C HIS A 326 20.18 26.46 0.17
N ASP A 327 20.53 26.22 -1.09
CA ASP A 327 20.55 27.29 -2.09
C ASP A 327 19.12 27.67 -2.49
N LYS A 328 18.71 28.91 -2.19
CA LYS A 328 17.34 29.37 -2.42
C LYS A 328 16.95 29.34 -3.89
N ILE A 329 17.89 29.57 -4.81
CA ILE A 329 17.64 29.53 -6.26
C ILE A 329 17.31 28.09 -6.69
N ASN A 330 18.09 27.10 -6.24
CA ASN A 330 17.83 25.69 -6.49
C ASN A 330 16.54 25.23 -5.81
N GLN A 331 16.25 25.71 -4.60
CA GLN A 331 14.99 25.44 -3.93
C GLN A 331 13.80 25.92 -4.78
N ILE A 332 13.85 27.14 -5.32
CA ILE A 332 12.83 27.66 -6.25
C ILE A 332 12.73 26.79 -7.52
N LYS A 333 13.85 26.35 -8.11
CA LYS A 333 13.82 25.45 -9.28
C LYS A 333 13.09 24.14 -8.99
N LEU A 334 13.35 23.54 -7.83
CA LEU A 334 12.67 22.32 -7.39
C LEU A 334 11.16 22.55 -7.20
N GLN A 335 10.76 23.70 -6.64
CA GLN A 335 9.34 24.06 -6.51
C GLN A 335 8.66 24.31 -7.87
N LYS A 336 9.31 25.03 -8.79
CA LYS A 336 8.79 25.25 -10.15
C LYS A 336 8.58 23.94 -10.89
N ARG A 337 9.49 22.97 -10.71
CA ARG A 337 9.32 21.64 -11.30
C ARG A 337 8.08 20.91 -10.81
N ARG A 338 7.61 21.18 -9.59
CA ARG A 338 6.33 20.66 -9.08
C ARG A 338 5.15 21.29 -9.82
N ILE A 339 5.20 22.60 -10.07
CA ILE A 339 4.17 23.30 -10.85
C ILE A 339 4.06 22.66 -12.23
N ASP A 340 5.19 22.51 -12.95
CA ASP A 340 5.19 21.91 -14.30
C ASP A 340 4.49 20.55 -14.34
N VAL A 341 4.83 19.67 -13.39
CA VAL A 341 4.30 18.30 -13.32
C VAL A 341 2.79 18.29 -13.04
N LEU A 342 2.34 19.15 -12.13
CA LEU A 342 0.94 19.22 -11.73
C LEU A 342 0.07 19.91 -12.80
N GLU A 343 0.57 20.96 -13.45
CA GLU A 343 -0.11 21.59 -14.58
C GLU A 343 -0.18 20.68 -15.80
N GLU A 344 0.87 19.91 -16.10
CA GLU A 344 0.83 18.86 -17.13
C GLU A 344 -0.27 17.84 -16.79
N CYS A 345 -0.38 17.44 -15.51
CA CYS A 345 -1.41 16.53 -15.07
C CYS A 345 -2.82 17.08 -15.30
N LEU A 346 -3.07 18.34 -14.93
CA LEU A 346 -4.37 18.99 -15.13
C LEU A 346 -4.80 19.04 -16.60
N LYS A 347 -3.87 19.19 -17.54
CA LYS A 347 -4.19 19.19 -18.99
C LYS A 347 -4.76 17.85 -19.47
N THR A 348 -4.48 16.77 -18.77
CA THR A 348 -4.99 15.43 -19.10
C THR A 348 -6.32 15.10 -18.42
N LEU A 349 -6.68 15.84 -17.37
CA LEU A 349 -7.85 15.59 -16.54
C LEU A 349 -9.09 16.29 -17.10
N ASN A 350 -10.20 15.55 -17.23
CA ASN A 350 -11.51 16.17 -17.33
C ASN A 350 -11.98 16.59 -15.93
N VAL A 351 -12.28 17.87 -15.75
CA VAL A 351 -12.68 18.46 -14.46
C VAL A 351 -13.98 17.84 -13.94
N GLU A 352 -14.96 17.63 -14.81
CA GLU A 352 -16.28 17.11 -14.41
C GLU A 352 -16.18 15.67 -13.86
N ASP A 353 -15.31 14.85 -14.47
CA ASP A 353 -15.14 13.45 -14.09
C ASP A 353 -14.17 13.25 -12.91
N ASN A 354 -13.31 14.24 -12.62
CA ASN A 354 -12.19 14.10 -11.67
C ASN A 354 -12.10 15.27 -10.67
N GLU A 355 -13.24 15.88 -10.33
CA GLU A 355 -13.35 17.08 -9.50
C GLU A 355 -12.49 17.01 -8.23
N ILE A 356 -12.58 15.91 -7.47
CA ILE A 356 -11.80 15.71 -6.25
C ILE A 356 -10.28 15.74 -6.53
N ALA A 357 -9.85 15.09 -7.61
CA ALA A 357 -8.43 15.03 -7.95
C ALA A 357 -7.92 16.40 -8.39
N CYS A 358 -8.70 17.11 -9.22
CA CYS A 358 -8.42 18.49 -9.62
C CYS A 358 -8.35 19.44 -8.42
N SER A 359 -9.30 19.34 -7.49
CA SER A 359 -9.33 20.14 -6.26
C SER A 359 -8.05 19.97 -5.44
N PHE A 360 -7.58 18.74 -5.21
CA PHE A 360 -6.31 18.51 -4.51
C PHE A 360 -5.10 19.09 -5.26
N ILE A 361 -5.08 19.00 -6.59
CA ILE A 361 -3.99 19.56 -7.40
C ILE A 361 -4.00 21.09 -7.35
N TRP A 362 -5.17 21.74 -7.47
CA TRP A 362 -5.30 23.19 -7.36
C TRP A 362 -4.84 23.68 -5.99
N PHE A 363 -5.28 23.04 -4.91
CA PHE A 363 -4.79 23.35 -3.58
C PHE A 363 -3.26 23.25 -3.48
N GLU A 364 -2.69 22.16 -4.01
CA GLU A 364 -1.24 21.98 -3.99
C GLU A 364 -0.50 23.05 -4.80
N LEU A 365 -1.00 23.40 -6.00
CA LEU A 365 -0.45 24.47 -6.84
C LEU A 365 -0.50 25.83 -6.15
N ALA A 366 -1.61 26.14 -5.46
CA ALA A 366 -1.73 27.38 -4.68
C ALA A 366 -0.66 27.45 -3.59
N VAL A 367 -0.50 26.37 -2.82
CA VAL A 367 0.52 26.28 -1.76
C VAL A 367 1.94 26.38 -2.33
N ILE A 368 2.22 25.77 -3.50
CA ILE A 368 3.53 25.86 -4.14
C ILE A 368 3.85 27.30 -4.54
N ASN A 369 2.93 27.99 -5.20
CA ASN A 369 3.12 29.38 -5.62
C ASN A 369 3.38 30.28 -4.41
N SER A 370 2.59 30.14 -3.34
CA SER A 370 2.83 30.84 -2.06
C SER A 370 4.21 30.53 -1.47
N THR A 371 4.64 29.26 -1.47
CA THR A 371 5.95 28.85 -0.97
C THR A 371 7.09 29.51 -1.77
N ILE A 372 6.97 29.64 -3.09
CA ILE A 372 7.99 30.30 -3.92
C ILE A 372 8.06 31.80 -3.58
N VAL A 373 6.92 32.44 -3.37
CA VAL A 373 6.85 33.85 -2.92
C VAL A 373 7.57 34.02 -1.59
N ASP A 374 7.30 33.15 -0.61
CA ASP A 374 7.97 33.20 0.70
C ASP A 374 9.49 33.06 0.57
N ILE A 375 9.96 32.09 -0.22
CA ILE A 375 11.40 31.89 -0.46
C ILE A 375 12.02 33.12 -1.12
N LYS A 376 11.33 33.72 -2.11
CA LYS A 376 11.79 34.93 -2.77
C LYS A 376 11.86 36.07 -1.76
N ILE A 377 10.82 36.32 -0.97
CA ILE A 377 10.79 37.39 0.05
C ILE A 377 11.90 37.22 1.10
N GLU A 378 12.16 36.00 1.56
CA GLU A 378 13.29 35.72 2.45
C GLU A 378 14.63 36.09 1.82
N HIS A 379 14.82 35.77 0.52
CA HIS A 379 16.00 36.17 -0.23
C HIS A 379 16.10 37.71 -0.37
N LEU A 380 14.97 38.44 -0.44
CA LEU A 380 14.96 39.91 -0.52
C LEU A 380 15.49 40.61 0.73
N LYS A 381 15.34 39.99 1.91
CA LYS A 381 15.96 40.54 3.12
C LYS A 381 17.49 40.63 3.01
N ALA A 382 18.10 39.91 2.05
CA ALA A 382 19.52 39.94 1.76
C ALA A 382 19.91 40.82 0.54
N SER A 383 18.97 41.23 -0.33
CA SER A 383 19.26 41.99 -1.57
C SER A 383 18.06 42.81 -2.10
N LYS A 384 18.30 43.95 -2.77
CA LYS A 384 17.24 44.73 -3.44
C LYS A 384 16.70 44.02 -4.69
N LEU A 385 15.38 44.08 -4.90
CA LEU A 385 14.67 43.53 -6.06
C LEU A 385 15.00 44.25 -7.37
N SER A 386 15.13 43.48 -8.44
CA SER A 386 14.99 44.00 -9.80
C SER A 386 13.50 44.18 -10.16
N PRO A 387 13.17 45.07 -11.13
CA PRO A 387 11.81 45.19 -11.64
C PRO A 387 11.24 43.89 -12.22
N GLU A 388 12.09 43.04 -12.80
CA GLU A 388 11.69 41.75 -13.36
C GLU A 388 11.26 40.76 -12.27
N GLU A 389 11.98 40.75 -11.15
CA GLU A 389 11.65 39.89 -10.00
C GLU A 389 10.34 40.29 -9.33
N LEU A 390 9.99 41.58 -9.32
CA LEU A 390 8.71 42.08 -8.83
C LEU A 390 7.54 41.56 -9.67
N VAL A 391 7.67 41.64 -11.00
CA VAL A 391 6.64 41.13 -11.93
C VAL A 391 6.44 39.62 -11.74
N GLU A 392 7.53 38.87 -11.54
CA GLU A 392 7.45 37.44 -11.27
C GLU A 392 6.72 37.15 -9.94
N ILE A 393 6.99 37.92 -8.88
CA ILE A 393 6.29 37.78 -7.59
C ILE A 393 4.79 38.05 -7.76
N ASP A 394 4.42 39.13 -8.44
CA ASP A 394 3.02 39.46 -8.69
C ASP A 394 2.31 38.34 -9.47
N GLN A 395 2.98 37.75 -10.46
CA GLN A 395 2.45 36.61 -11.20
C GLN A 395 2.24 35.39 -10.29
N LEU A 396 3.20 35.06 -9.43
CA LEU A 396 3.07 33.93 -8.49
C LEU A 396 1.93 34.15 -7.49
N VAL A 397 1.76 35.37 -6.98
CA VAL A 397 0.64 35.73 -6.10
C VAL A 397 -0.68 35.56 -6.82
N ASN A 398 -0.82 36.08 -8.04
CA ASN A 398 -2.03 35.93 -8.84
C ASN A 398 -2.35 34.46 -9.12
N ASN A 399 -1.35 33.66 -9.52
CA ASN A 399 -1.52 32.22 -9.72
C ASN A 399 -2.00 31.54 -8.43
N SER A 400 -1.40 31.86 -7.28
CA SER A 400 -1.81 31.31 -5.99
C SER A 400 -3.28 31.63 -5.67
N VAL A 401 -3.72 32.87 -5.91
CA VAL A 401 -5.11 33.29 -5.70
C VAL A 401 -6.04 32.53 -6.65
N THR A 402 -5.71 32.45 -7.93
CA THR A 402 -6.52 31.72 -8.92
C THR A 402 -6.69 30.26 -8.54
N TYR A 403 -5.62 29.57 -8.13
CA TYR A 403 -5.73 28.17 -7.73
C TYR A 403 -6.52 27.97 -6.44
N PHE A 404 -6.44 28.89 -5.46
CA PHE A 404 -7.32 28.82 -4.29
C PHE A 404 -8.80 29.07 -4.65
N GLN A 405 -9.08 29.95 -5.61
CA GLN A 405 -10.44 30.19 -6.09
C GLN A 405 -11.01 28.98 -6.84
N LEU A 406 -10.19 28.21 -7.55
CA LEU A 406 -10.62 26.97 -8.20
C LEU A 406 -10.83 25.84 -7.18
N TYR A 407 -10.11 25.87 -6.06
CA TYR A 407 -10.22 24.88 -5.00
C TYR A 407 -11.49 25.02 -4.15
N ILE A 408 -11.93 26.26 -3.90
CA ILE A 408 -13.15 26.61 -3.13
C ILE A 408 -14.38 26.43 -4.03
#